data_AF-A0A387B9F0-F1
#
_entry.id   AF-A0A387B9F0-F1
#
_cell.length_a   1.000
_cell.length_b   1.000
_cell.length_c   1.000
_cell.angle_alpha   90.00
_cell.angle_beta   90.00
_cell.angle_gamma   90.00
#
_symmetry.space_group_name_H-M   'P 1'
#
loop_
_entity.id
_entity.type
_entity.pdbx_description
1 polymer ?
#
loop_
_entity_poly.entity_id
_entity_poly.type
_entity_poly.pdbx_seq_one_letter_code
_entity_poly.pdbx_strand_id
1 'polypeptide(L)'
;MPIDPLELQLLRDRIVRLHGLQQHALARAAHPPRIGPEAWRGPAYRAYSLAADELQSRLRAVAEELTRTLQLARTELARVGV
;
A
#
# COMPACT_ATOMS: atom_id res chain seq x y z
N MET A 1 31.69 -2.07 9.89
CA MET A 1 32.19 -2.18 8.51
C MET A 1 31.54 -1.09 7.70
N PRO A 2 32.26 -0.40 6.80
CA PRO A 2 31.62 0.50 5.84
C PRO A 2 30.65 -0.33 5.00
N ILE A 3 29.43 0.16 4.82
CA ILE A 3 28.43 -0.52 3.99
C ILE A 3 28.82 -0.37 2.52
N ASP A 4 28.56 -1.43 1.74
CA ASP A 4 28.79 -1.44 0.30
C ASP A 4 27.89 -0.37 -0.35
N PRO A 5 28.44 0.57 -1.15
CA PRO A 5 27.66 1.52 -1.93
C PRO A 5 26.53 0.89 -2.74
N LEU A 6 26.71 -0.34 -3.23
CA LEU A 6 25.67 -1.09 -3.94
C LEU A 6 24.50 -1.45 -3.01
N GLU A 7 24.77 -1.90 -1.79
CA GLU A 7 23.73 -2.22 -0.80
C GLU A 7 22.90 -0.97 -0.44
N LEU A 8 23.56 0.18 -0.29
CA LEU A 8 22.89 1.46 -0.05
C LEU A 8 21.95 1.84 -1.20
N GLN A 9 22.40 1.65 -2.44
CA GLN A 9 21.58 1.92 -3.63
C GLN A 9 20.38 0.97 -3.71
N LEU A 10 20.59 -0.33 -3.48
CA LEU A 10 19.51 -1.32 -3.44
C LEU A 10 18.47 -0.99 -2.36
N LEU A 11 18.90 -0.52 -1.18
CA LEU A 11 18.01 -0.09 -0.11
C LEU A 11 17.18 1.13 -0.53
N ARG A 12 17.79 2.13 -1.15
CA ARG A 12 17.10 3.32 -1.69
C ARG A 12 16.05 2.94 -2.74
N ASP A 13 16.43 2.10 -3.69
CA ASP A 13 15.51 1.64 -4.74
C ASP A 13 14.32 0.87 -4.14
N ARG A 14 14.57 0.08 -3.10
CA ARG A 14 13.51 -0.66 -2.39
C ARG A 14 12.55 0.29 -1.67
N ILE A 15 13.05 1.36 -1.05
CA ILE A 15 12.21 2.39 -0.42
C ILE A 15 11.31 3.07 -1.46
N VAL A 16 11.87 3.45 -2.62
CA VAL A 16 11.08 4.06 -3.72
C VAL A 16 9.98 3.11 -4.19
N ARG A 17 10.29 1.83 -4.40
CA ARG A 17 9.29 0.81 -4.79
C ARG A 17 8.19 0.65 -3.73
N LEU A 18 8.55 0.51 -2.46
CA LEU A 18 7.59 0.38 -1.36
C LEU A 18 6.68 1.60 -1.26
N HIS A 19 7.22 2.80 -1.47
CA HIS A 19 6.44 4.03 -1.48
C HIS A 19 5.45 4.07 -2.65
N GLY A 20 5.87 3.68 -3.85
CA GLY A 20 4.97 3.56 -5.00
C GLY A 20 3.81 2.58 -4.75
N LEU A 21 4.10 1.42 -4.12
CA LEU A 21 3.07 0.45 -3.74
C LEU A 21 2.10 1.01 -2.69
N GLN A 22 2.62 1.73 -1.69
CA GLN A 22 1.82 2.37 -0.65
C GLN A 22 0.85 3.38 -1.26
N GLN A 23 1.33 4.26 -2.15
CA GLN A 23 0.50 5.26 -2.81
C GLN A 23 -0.60 4.62 -3.67
N HIS A 24 -0.27 3.56 -4.42
CA HIS A 24 -1.29 2.83 -5.18
C HIS A 24 -2.35 2.17 -4.29
N ALA A 25 -1.94 1.54 -3.18
CA ALA A 25 -2.87 0.93 -2.23
C ALA A 25 -3.82 1.98 -1.63
N LEU A 26 -3.29 3.14 -1.21
CA LEU A 26 -4.08 4.25 -0.69
C LEU A 26 -5.05 4.81 -1.73
N ALA A 27 -4.59 5.02 -2.97
CA ALA A 27 -5.43 5.54 -4.05
C ALA A 27 -6.62 4.62 -4.35
N ARG A 28 -6.38 3.30 -4.41
CA ARG A 28 -7.44 2.30 -4.62
C ARG A 28 -8.35 2.15 -3.40
N ALA A 29 -7.81 2.27 -2.18
CA ALA A 29 -8.61 2.28 -0.97
C ALA A 29 -9.50 3.52 -0.85
N ALA A 30 -9.07 4.68 -1.38
CA ALA A 30 -9.86 5.89 -1.40
C ALA A 30 -11.02 5.82 -2.42
N HIS A 31 -10.80 5.12 -3.54
CA HIS A 31 -11.74 5.00 -4.64
C HIS A 31 -11.99 3.53 -4.99
N PRO A 32 -12.62 2.74 -4.11
CA PRO A 32 -13.00 1.38 -4.46
C PRO A 32 -13.94 1.42 -5.67
N PRO A 33 -13.84 0.46 -6.60
CA PRO A 33 -14.77 0.39 -7.71
C PRO A 33 -16.18 0.25 -7.12
N ARG A 34 -17.05 1.22 -7.40
CA ARG A 34 -18.45 1.22 -6.96
C ARG A 34 -19.35 1.29 -8.19
N ILE A 35 -20.07 0.20 -8.43
CA ILE A 35 -21.23 0.12 -9.30
C ILE A 35 -22.40 0.60 -8.48
N GLY A 36 -23.16 1.58 -8.97
CA GLY A 36 -24.32 2.10 -8.26
C GLY A 36 -25.52 1.14 -8.30
N PRO A 37 -26.46 1.26 -7.36
CA PRO A 37 -27.66 0.42 -7.29
C PRO A 37 -28.56 0.57 -8.53
N GLU A 38 -28.40 1.63 -9.31
CA GLU A 38 -29.07 1.83 -10.58
C GLU A 38 -28.63 0.82 -11.66
N ALA A 39 -27.37 0.38 -11.63
CA ALA A 39 -26.78 -0.52 -12.61
C ALA A 39 -26.89 -1.99 -12.19
N TRP A 40 -26.92 -2.28 -10.89
CA TRP A 40 -27.07 -3.63 -10.37
C TRP A 40 -27.99 -3.61 -9.14
N ARG A 41 -29.06 -4.41 -9.16
CA ARG A 41 -30.08 -4.42 -8.08
C ARG A 41 -30.16 -5.75 -7.36
N GLY A 42 -30.73 -5.69 -6.16
CA GLY A 42 -31.13 -6.89 -5.40
C GLY A 42 -29.97 -7.58 -4.66
N PRO A 43 -30.09 -8.89 -4.40
CA PRO A 43 -29.13 -9.65 -3.60
C PRO A 43 -27.69 -9.60 -4.14
N ALA A 44 -27.52 -9.59 -5.46
CA ALA A 44 -26.21 -9.52 -6.11
C ALA A 44 -25.49 -8.19 -5.83
N TYR A 45 -26.21 -7.07 -5.85
CA TYR A 45 -25.67 -5.77 -5.47
C TYR A 45 -25.20 -5.74 -4.01
N ARG A 46 -25.97 -6.34 -3.09
CA ARG A 46 -25.58 -6.41 -1.67
C ARG A 46 -24.31 -7.21 -1.45
N ALA A 47 -24.17 -8.35 -2.14
CA ALA A 47 -22.95 -9.14 -2.08
C ALA A 47 -21.74 -8.37 -2.65
N TYR A 48 -21.95 -7.68 -3.77
CA TYR A 48 -20.94 -6.81 -4.38
C TYR A 48 -20.52 -5.66 -3.46
N SER A 49 -21.47 -4.94 -2.84
CA SER A 49 -21.15 -3.81 -1.97
C SER A 49 -20.34 -4.26 -0.75
N LEU A 50 -20.71 -5.41 -0.16
CA LEU A 50 -19.95 -6.00 0.95
C LEU A 50 -18.52 -6.37 0.53
N ALA A 51 -18.36 -7.01 -0.63
CA ALA A 51 -17.05 -7.36 -1.17
C ALA A 51 -16.19 -6.12 -1.49
N ALA A 52 -16.81 -5.04 -1.98
CA ALA A 52 -16.13 -3.78 -2.25
C ALA A 52 -15.64 -3.10 -0.97
N ASP A 53 -16.45 -3.09 0.09
CA ASP A 53 -16.08 -2.56 1.40
C ASP A 53 -14.99 -3.42 2.07
N GLU A 54 -15.07 -4.75 1.94
CA GLU A 54 -14.01 -5.64 2.40
C GLU A 54 -12.69 -5.41 1.66
N LEU A 55 -12.74 -5.26 0.33
CA LEU A 55 -11.56 -4.93 -0.48
C LEU A 55 -10.95 -3.58 -0.04
N GLN A 56 -11.79 -2.57 0.19
CA GLN A 56 -11.34 -1.28 0.70
C GLN A 56 -10.61 -1.42 2.04
N SER A 57 -11.18 -2.18 2.98
CA SER A 57 -10.58 -2.45 4.29
C SER A 57 -9.21 -3.14 4.17
N ARG A 58 -9.13 -4.19 3.34
CA ARG A 58 -7.88 -4.91 3.08
C ARG A 58 -6.80 -4.00 2.46
N LEU A 59 -7.17 -3.13 1.52
CA LEU A 59 -6.22 -2.18 0.91
C LEU A 59 -5.70 -1.16 1.93
N ARG A 60 -6.54 -0.70 2.87
CA ARG A 60 -6.08 0.17 3.96
C ARG A 60 -5.09 -0.54 4.88
N ALA A 61 -5.37 -1.78 5.28
CA ALA A 61 -4.46 -2.58 6.10
C ALA A 61 -3.09 -2.79 5.41
N VAL A 62 -3.10 -3.10 4.11
CA VAL A 62 -1.86 -3.21 3.32
C VAL A 62 -1.10 -1.88 3.25
N ALA A 63 -1.79 -0.76 3.06
CA ALA A 63 -1.17 0.56 3.05
C ALA A 63 -0.54 0.92 4.40
N GLU A 64 -1.18 0.57 5.51
CA GLU A 64 -0.64 0.74 6.87
C GLU A 64 0.61 -0.12 7.08
N GLU A 65 0.58 -1.39 6.65
CA GLU A 65 1.74 -2.27 6.72
C GLU A 65 2.93 -1.73 5.92
N LEU A 66 2.68 -1.29 4.67
CA LEU A 66 3.71 -0.66 3.84
C LEU A 66 4.26 0.62 4.47
N THR A 67 3.42 1.39 5.17
CA THR A 67 3.84 2.58 5.92
C THR A 67 4.82 2.21 7.04
N ARG A 68 4.52 1.17 7.81
CA ARG A 68 5.42 0.64 8.86
C ARG A 68 6.74 0.15 8.25
N THR A 69 6.69 -0.62 7.17
CA THR A 69 7.89 -1.12 6.49
C THR A 69 8.75 0.02 5.95
N LEU A 70 8.15 1.08 5.40
CA LEU A 70 8.87 2.28 4.95
C LEU A 70 9.56 3.01 6.10
N GLN A 71 8.90 3.14 7.26
CA GLN A 71 9.50 3.75 8.44
C GLN A 71 10.71 2.96 8.92
N LEU A 72 10.61 1.62 8.95
CA LEU A 72 11.74 0.75 9.29
C LEU A 72 12.88 0.90 8.29
N ALA A 73 12.61 0.83 6.99
CA ALA A 73 13.63 0.96 5.95
C ALA A 73 14.34 2.33 5.98
N ARG A 74 13.61 3.42 6.27
CA ARG A 74 14.18 4.75 6.45
C ARG A 74 15.05 4.84 7.71
N THR A 75 14.64 4.20 8.79
CA THR A 75 15.42 4.14 10.04
C THR A 75 16.75 3.42 9.82
N GLU A 76 16.72 2.28 9.11
CA GLU A 76 17.93 1.55 8.75
C GLU A 76 18.85 2.38 7.85
N LEU A 77 18.30 3.05 6.82
CA LEU A 77 19.08 3.94 5.96
C LEU A 77 19.75 5.08 6.76
N ALA A 78 19.04 5.66 7.73
CA ALA A 78 19.58 6.73 8.58
C ALA A 78 20.70 6.25 9.51
N ARG A 79 20.62 5.02 10.03
CA ARG A 79 21.70 4.42 10.84
C ARG A 79 22.98 4.16 10.05
N VAL A 80 22.83 3.84 8.77
CA VAL A 80 23.93 3.49 7.86
C VAL A 80 24.56 4.72 7.19
N GLY A 81 23.79 5.79 7.02
CA GLY A 81 24.24 7.03 6.40
C GLY A 81 24.97 8.01 7.34
N VAL A 82 25.10 7.67 8.63
CA VAL A 82 25.90 8.36 9.66
C VAL A 82 27.19 7.57 9.88
#